data_AF-A0A7K5FNQ6-F1
#
_entry.id   AF-A0A7K5FNQ6-F1
#
_cell.length_a   1.000
_cell.length_b   1.000
_cell.length_c   1.000
_cell.angle_alpha   90.00
_cell.angle_beta   90.00
_cell.angle_gamma   90.00
#
_symmetry.space_group_name_H-M   'P 1'
#
loop_
_entity.id
_entity.type
_entity.pdbx_description
1 polymer ?
#
loop_
_entity_poly.entity_id
_entity_poly.type
_entity_poly.pdbx_seq_one_letter_code
_entity_poly.pdbx_strand_id
1 'polypeptide(L)'
;MTGYTEDEKLRLQQLRALRRQWLRDQELSEREPVLPPQRLGPVAAFWERFLKPGGLWRQQVYKACQTGGFVLVRVLIPAWIILYYLKYHGMKKPLGIVMSNPRIFP
;
A
#
# COMPACT_ATOMS: atom_id res chain seq x y z
N MET A 1 54.75 16.12 -25.20
CA MET A 1 53.53 15.37 -24.84
C MET A 1 53.88 14.42 -23.71
N THR A 2 53.74 14.86 -22.47
CA THR A 2 54.08 14.05 -21.28
C THR A 2 52.98 13.02 -21.07
N GLY A 3 53.14 11.89 -21.74
CA GLY A 3 52.29 10.72 -21.53
C GLY A 3 52.64 10.02 -20.22
N TYR A 4 51.76 9.11 -19.81
CA TYR A 4 51.96 8.25 -18.64
C TYR A 4 53.31 7.53 -18.70
N THR A 5 53.99 7.49 -17.55
CA THR A 5 55.17 6.64 -17.34
C THR A 5 54.79 5.16 -17.39
N GLU A 6 55.74 4.27 -17.67
CA GLU A 6 55.45 2.83 -17.80
C GLU A 6 54.87 2.23 -16.50
N ASP A 7 55.31 2.70 -15.34
CA ASP A 7 54.76 2.29 -14.04
C ASP A 7 53.31 2.74 -13.86
N GLU A 8 52.96 3.95 -14.29
CA GLU A 8 51.58 4.45 -14.26
C GLU A 8 50.67 3.65 -15.20
N LYS A 9 51.18 3.26 -16.38
CA LYS A 9 50.45 2.40 -17.30
C LYS A 9 50.19 1.02 -16.70
N LEU A 10 51.20 0.42 -16.07
CA LEU A 10 51.10 -0.88 -15.41
C LEU A 10 50.10 -0.83 -14.25
N ARG A 11 50.16 0.22 -13.41
CA ARG A 11 49.20 0.45 -12.33
C ARG A 11 47.78 0.63 -12.85
N LEU A 12 47.58 1.39 -13.93
CA LEU A 12 46.26 1.58 -14.53
C LEU A 12 45.68 0.29 -15.12
N GLN A 13 46.53 -0.58 -15.69
CA GLN A 13 46.10 -1.89 -16.16
C GLN A 13 45.65 -2.79 -14.99
N GLN A 14 46.42 -2.81 -13.90
CA GLN A 14 46.05 -3.56 -12.68
C GLN A 14 44.72 -3.07 -12.10
N LEU A 15 44.54 -1.75 -11.97
CA LEU A 15 43.28 -1.17 -11.48
C LEU A 15 42.10 -1.47 -12.40
N ARG A 16 42.29 -1.47 -13.72
CA ARG A 16 41.23 -1.86 -14.67
C ARG A 16 40.84 -3.32 -14.53
N ALA A 17 41.81 -4.22 -14.32
CA ALA A 17 41.53 -5.63 -14.13
C ALA A 17 40.68 -5.85 -12.87
N LEU A 18 41.09 -5.27 -11.74
CA LEU A 18 40.34 -5.32 -10.48
C LEU A 18 38.95 -4.70 -10.62
N ARG A 19 38.83 -3.56 -11.31
CA ARG A 19 37.55 -2.90 -11.54
C ARG A 19 36.59 -3.77 -12.36
N ARG A 20 37.06 -4.47 -13.39
CA ARG A 20 36.23 -5.37 -14.21
C ARG A 20 35.79 -6.62 -13.45
N GLN A 21 36.59 -7.09 -12.50
CA GLN A 21 36.22 -8.19 -11.64
C GLN A 21 35.18 -7.74 -10.62
N TRP A 22 35.42 -6.61 -9.95
CA TRP A 22 34.46 -6.00 -9.04
C TRP A 22 33.10 -5.73 -9.70
N LEU A 23 33.08 -5.20 -10.93
CA LEU A 23 31.83 -4.96 -11.66
C LEU A 23 31.06 -6.25 -11.97
N ARG A 24 31.76 -7.35 -12.26
CA ARG A 24 31.14 -8.67 -12.44
C ARG A 24 30.60 -9.22 -11.12
N ASP A 25 31.31 -9.01 -10.02
CA ASP A 25 30.87 -9.45 -8.69
C ASP A 25 29.63 -8.67 -8.18
N GLN A 26 29.32 -7.52 -8.79
CA GLN A 26 28.09 -6.75 -8.53
C GLN A 26 26.88 -7.22 -9.33
N GLU A 27 27.07 -8.09 -10.33
CA GLU A 27 25.94 -8.68 -11.05
C GLU A 27 25.24 -9.69 -10.12
N LEU A 28 24.14 -9.27 -9.51
CA LEU A 28 23.33 -10.16 -8.68
C LEU A 28 22.70 -11.26 -9.54
N SER A 29 22.79 -12.49 -9.07
CA SER A 29 22.02 -13.60 -9.62
C SER A 29 20.52 -13.38 -9.42
N GLU A 30 19.68 -13.90 -10.32
CA GLU A 30 18.21 -13.83 -10.23
C GLU A 30 17.61 -14.33 -8.91
N ARG A 31 18.38 -15.12 -8.13
CA ARG A 31 17.95 -15.63 -6.82
C ARG A 31 18.23 -14.60 -5.74
N GLU A 32 17.30 -13.68 -5.59
CA GLU A 32 17.28 -12.78 -4.44
C GLU A 32 16.84 -13.53 -3.17
N PRO A 33 17.40 -13.18 -2.00
CA PRO A 33 16.90 -13.68 -0.73
C PRO A 33 15.51 -13.07 -0.47
N VAL A 34 14.46 -13.82 -0.81
CA VAL A 34 13.08 -13.41 -0.55
C VAL A 34 12.72 -13.72 0.91
N LEU A 35 12.06 -12.77 1.57
CA LEU A 35 11.46 -13.02 2.88
C LEU A 35 10.47 -14.18 2.77
N PRO A 36 10.34 -15.02 3.83
CA PRO A 36 9.37 -16.10 3.81
C PRO A 36 7.96 -15.53 3.56
N PRO A 37 7.11 -16.23 2.80
CA PRO A 37 5.77 -15.75 2.49
C PRO A 37 5.00 -15.53 3.79
N GLN A 38 4.37 -14.36 3.91
CA GLN A 38 3.59 -14.02 5.09
C GLN A 38 2.43 -15.01 5.24
N ARG A 39 2.26 -15.57 6.45
CA ARG A 39 1.16 -16.49 6.73
C ARG A 39 -0.16 -15.72 6.65
N LEU A 40 -0.90 -15.93 5.56
CA LEU A 40 -2.25 -15.40 5.41
C LEU A 40 -3.18 -16.02 6.45
N GLY A 41 -4.04 -15.21 7.07
CA GLY A 41 -5.10 -15.71 7.94
C GLY A 41 -6.09 -16.60 7.18
N PRO A 42 -6.95 -17.37 7.87
CA PRO A 42 -7.84 -18.35 7.23
C PRO A 42 -8.77 -17.73 6.18
N VAL A 43 -9.29 -16.52 6.45
CA VAL A 43 -10.15 -15.77 5.52
C VAL A 43 -9.37 -15.27 4.30
N ALA A 44 -8.15 -14.75 4.52
CA ALA A 44 -7.31 -14.27 3.42
C ALA A 44 -6.85 -15.43 2.53
N ALA A 45 -6.49 -16.57 3.13
CA ALA A 45 -6.14 -17.80 2.40
C ALA A 45 -7.34 -18.37 1.62
N PHE A 46 -8.56 -18.28 2.17
CA PHE A 46 -9.77 -18.63 1.44
C PHE A 46 -9.94 -17.77 0.19
N TRP A 47 -9.85 -16.45 0.31
CA TRP A 47 -10.00 -15.54 -0.83
C TRP A 47 -8.92 -15.75 -1.88
N GLU A 48 -7.67 -15.97 -1.47
CA GLU A 48 -6.57 -16.28 -2.39
C GLU A 48 -6.88 -17.56 -3.19
N ARG A 49 -7.32 -18.63 -2.52
CA ARG A 49 -7.73 -19.89 -3.17
C ARG A 49 -8.96 -19.73 -4.04
N PHE A 50 -9.92 -18.90 -3.64
CA PHE A 50 -11.12 -18.63 -4.41
C PHE A 50 -10.81 -17.89 -5.72
N LEU A 51 -9.81 -17.00 -5.71
CA LEU A 51 -9.38 -16.20 -6.86
C LEU A 51 -8.39 -16.92 -7.79
N LYS A 52 -7.61 -17.89 -7.29
CA LYS A 52 -6.60 -18.67 -8.05
C LYS A 52 -7.10 -19.30 -9.36
N PRO A 53 -8.31 -19.90 -9.44
CA PRO A 53 -8.82 -20.48 -10.68
C PRO A 53 -9.00 -19.46 -11.82
N GLY A 54 -8.93 -18.15 -11.51
CA GLY A 54 -9.25 -17.10 -12.44
C GLY A 54 -10.75 -17.04 -12.75
N GLY A 55 -11.21 -15.89 -13.23
CA GLY A 55 -12.60 -15.68 -13.62
C GLY A 55 -13.12 -14.29 -13.26
N LEU A 56 -13.66 -13.60 -14.25
CA LEU A 56 -14.19 -12.24 -14.09
C LEU A 56 -15.27 -12.16 -13.02
N TRP A 57 -16.16 -13.17 -12.95
CA TRP A 57 -17.23 -13.21 -11.95
C TRP A 57 -16.69 -13.30 -10.51
N ARG A 58 -15.63 -14.10 -10.28
CA ARG A 58 -15.03 -14.28 -8.94
C ARG A 58 -14.37 -12.99 -8.47
N GLN A 59 -13.70 -12.29 -9.39
CA GLN A 59 -13.11 -10.99 -9.11
C GLN A 59 -14.18 -9.92 -8.82
N GLN A 60 -15.30 -9.94 -9.55
CA GLN A 60 -16.41 -9.01 -9.29
C GLN A 60 -17.03 -9.25 -7.91
N VAL A 61 -17.29 -10.50 -7.53
CA VAL A 61 -17.81 -10.85 -6.20
C VAL A 61 -16.84 -10.41 -5.10
N TYR A 62 -15.55 -10.68 -5.27
CA TYR A 62 -14.52 -10.25 -4.32
C TYR A 62 -14.50 -8.73 -4.15
N LYS A 63 -14.52 -7.98 -5.25
CA LYS A 63 -14.58 -6.50 -5.24
C LYS A 63 -15.84 -5.99 -4.55
N ALA A 64 -17.01 -6.58 -4.84
CA ALA A 64 -18.26 -6.20 -4.22
C ALA A 64 -18.23 -6.42 -2.70
N CYS A 65 -17.73 -7.57 -2.24
CA CYS A 65 -17.58 -7.89 -0.82
C CYS A 65 -16.60 -6.93 -0.12
N GLN A 66 -15.44 -6.67 -0.73
CA GLN A 66 -14.44 -5.74 -0.20
C GLN A 66 -14.99 -4.31 -0.11
N THR A 67 -15.70 -3.85 -1.14
CA THR A 67 -16.31 -2.52 -1.18
C THR A 67 -17.43 -2.41 -0.13
N GLY A 68 -18.26 -3.45 0.02
CA GLY A 68 -19.27 -3.51 1.06
C GLY A 68 -18.68 -3.41 2.47
N GLY A 69 -17.59 -4.15 2.74
CA GLY A 69 -16.86 -4.05 4.01
C GLY A 69 -16.28 -2.66 4.24
N PHE A 70 -15.73 -2.02 3.20
CA PHE A 70 -15.22 -0.66 3.29
C PHE A 70 -16.32 0.35 3.63
N VAL A 71 -17.47 0.30 2.94
CA VAL A 71 -18.59 1.21 3.19
C VAL A 71 -19.12 1.02 4.61
N LEU A 72 -19.26 -0.22 5.07
CA LEU A 72 -19.70 -0.51 6.43
C LEU A 72 -18.76 0.11 7.47
N VAL A 73 -17.45 -0.18 7.36
CA VAL A 73 -16.46 0.19 8.38
C VAL A 73 -16.10 1.67 8.32
N ARG A 74 -15.97 2.24 7.12
CA ARG A 74 -15.47 3.62 6.93
C ARG A 74 -16.57 4.66 6.81
N VAL A 75 -17.79 4.27 6.48
CA VAL A 75 -18.91 5.20 6.29
C VAL A 75 -19.99 4.97 7.33
N LEU A 76 -20.57 3.76 7.39
CA LEU A 76 -21.75 3.51 8.21
C LEU A 76 -21.45 3.60 9.71
N ILE A 77 -20.39 2.93 10.18
CA ILE A 77 -20.02 2.94 11.60
C ILE A 77 -19.70 4.37 12.08
N PRO A 78 -18.82 5.16 11.41
CA PRO A 78 -18.56 6.53 11.82
C PRO A 78 -19.81 7.42 11.76
N ALA A 79 -20.64 7.28 10.74
CA ALA A 79 -21.90 8.04 10.64
C ALA A 79 -22.82 7.74 11.82
N TRP A 80 -22.97 6.47 12.23
CA TRP A 80 -23.73 6.10 13.42
C TRP A 80 -23.15 6.67 14.71
N ILE A 81 -21.82 6.65 14.86
CA ILE A 81 -21.15 7.25 16.02
C ILE A 81 -21.43 8.76 16.09
N ILE A 82 -21.33 9.47 14.96
CA ILE A 82 -21.62 10.91 14.88
C ILE A 82 -23.08 11.18 15.22
N LEU A 83 -24.01 10.42 14.64
CA LEU A 83 -25.44 10.57 14.91
C LEU A 83 -25.76 10.32 16.38
N TYR A 84 -25.16 9.30 16.99
CA TYR A 84 -25.29 9.02 18.41
C TYR A 84 -24.78 10.19 19.25
N TYR A 85 -23.60 10.72 18.91
CA TYR A 85 -23.01 11.87 19.59
C TYR A 85 -23.92 13.11 19.50
N LEU A 86 -24.41 13.45 18.31
CA LEU A 86 -25.34 14.57 18.12
C LEU A 86 -26.61 14.39 18.94
N LYS A 87 -27.21 13.20 18.91
CA LYS A 87 -28.47 12.88 19.62
C LYS A 87 -28.34 13.03 21.13
N TYR A 88 -27.26 12.54 21.73
CA TYR A 88 -27.15 12.47 23.20
C TYR A 88 -26.29 13.56 23.82
N HIS A 89 -25.39 14.20 23.06
CA HIS A 89 -24.44 15.18 23.58
C HIS A 89 -24.62 16.56 22.96
N GLY A 90 -24.85 16.64 21.64
CA GLY A 90 -25.05 17.91 20.93
C GLY A 90 -26.35 18.59 21.33
N MET A 91 -27.47 17.88 21.22
CA MET A 91 -28.80 18.44 21.49
C MET A 91 -29.08 18.71 22.98
N LYS A 92 -28.38 18.04 23.90
CA LYS A 92 -28.58 18.25 25.34
C LYS A 92 -27.89 19.51 25.87
N LYS A 93 -26.95 20.08 25.13
CA LYS A 93 -26.26 21.31 25.52
C LYS A 93 -27.04 22.53 25.04
N PRO A 94 -27.25 23.57 25.87
CA PRO A 94 -27.88 24.80 25.41
C PRO A 94 -27.01 25.42 24.31
N LEU A 95 -27.63 25.83 23.19
CA LEU A 95 -26.97 26.31 21.96
C LEU A 95 -26.01 25.29 21.30
N GLY A 96 -26.06 24.01 21.67
CA GLY A 96 -25.15 22.99 21.14
C GLY A 96 -25.34 22.70 19.64
N ILE A 97 -26.56 22.91 19.13
CA ILE A 97 -26.88 22.87 17.70
C ILE A 97 -27.83 24.03 17.42
N VAL A 98 -27.40 25.01 16.64
CA VAL A 98 -28.23 26.14 16.20
C VAL A 98 -28.56 25.94 14.73
N MET A 99 -29.85 25.95 14.40
CA MET A 99 -30.33 25.86 13.02
C MET A 99 -31.05 27.15 12.65
N SER A 100 -30.97 27.55 11.39
CA SER A 100 -31.79 28.64 10.87
C SER A 100 -33.25 28.20 10.76
N ASN A 101 -34.16 29.14 10.94
CA ASN A 101 -35.59 28.87 10.76
C ASN A 101 -35.89 28.46 9.31
N PRO A 102 -36.81 27.50 9.09
CA PRO A 102 -37.17 27.08 7.74
C PRO A 102 -37.82 28.24 6.96
N ARG A 103 -37.61 28.25 5.63
CA ARG A 103 -38.17 29.27 4.74
C ARG A 103 -39.69 29.06 4.62
N ILE A 104 -40.44 30.11 4.90
CA ILE A 104 -41.90 30.15 4.70
C ILE A 104 -42.13 30.57 3.24
N PHE A 105 -42.96 29.81 2.52
CA PHE A 105 -43.36 30.12 1.15
C PHE A 105 -44.75 30.80 1.15
N PRO A 106 -45.00 31.72 0.21
CA PRO A 106 -46.25 32.46 0.12
C PRO A 106 -47.46 31.58 -0.20
#